data_AF-A0A0M9E497-F1
#
_entry.id   AF-A0A0M9E497-F1
#
_cell.length_a   1.000
_cell.length_b   1.000
_cell.length_c   1.000
_cell.angle_alpha   90.00
_cell.angle_beta   90.00
_cell.angle_gamma   90.00
#
_symmetry.space_group_name_H-M   'P 1'
#
loop_
_entity.id
_entity.type
_entity.pdbx_description
1 polymer ?
#
loop_
_entity_poly.entity_id
_entity_poly.type
_entity_poly.pdbx_seq_one_letter_code
_entity_poly.pdbx_strand_id
1 'polypeptide(L)' 'MDQNEAAQMVIDALTKKQKSKSKFYFNDLSKILGEKPRVAKKFVNKMVEDGQLEYWSSGSTTMYGLPGT' A
#
# COMPACT_ATOMS: atom_id res chain seq x y z
N MET A 1 0.64 -1.86 15.55
CA MET A 1 -0.28 -2.32 14.50
C MET A 1 0.17 -3.70 14.04
N ASP A 2 -0.76 -4.64 14.00
CA ASP A 2 -0.49 -5.98 13.48
C ASP A 2 -0.55 -6.02 11.94
N GLN A 3 0.07 -7.03 11.32
CA GLN A 3 0.10 -7.18 9.86
C GLN A 3 -1.31 -7.13 9.24
N ASN A 4 -2.28 -7.82 9.84
CA ASN A 4 -3.67 -7.85 9.36
C ASN A 4 -4.34 -6.48 9.47
N GLU A 5 -4.10 -5.76 10.55
CA GLU A 5 -4.67 -4.44 10.78
C GLU A 5 -4.10 -3.42 9.78
N ALA A 6 -2.78 -3.47 9.56
CA ALA A 6 -2.10 -2.68 8.53
C ALA A 6 -2.66 -2.96 7.13
N ALA A 7 -2.86 -4.24 6.80
CA ALA A 7 -3.39 -4.65 5.51
C ALA A 7 -4.81 -4.14 5.30
N GLN A 8 -5.68 -4.31 6.30
CA GLN A 8 -7.07 -3.85 6.23
C GLN A 8 -7.14 -2.33 6.07
N MET A 9 -6.35 -1.58 6.85
CA MET A 9 -6.31 -0.11 6.73
C MET A 9 -5.90 0.36 5.33
N VAL A 10 -4.89 -0.29 4.74
CA VAL A 10 -4.42 0.03 3.38
C VAL A 10 -5.47 -0.34 2.35
N ILE A 11 -6.05 -1.53 2.40
CA ILE A 11 -7.10 -1.98 1.47
C ILE A 11 -8.32 -1.07 1.55
N ASP A 12 -8.79 -0.71 2.74
CA ASP A 12 -9.92 0.19 2.93
C ASP A 12 -9.64 1.59 2.39
N ALA A 13 -8.43 2.11 2.64
CA ALA A 13 -8.01 3.41 2.13
C ALA A 13 -7.89 3.41 0.59
N LEU A 14 -7.33 2.35 0.01
CA LEU A 14 -7.22 2.16 -1.44
C LEU A 14 -8.60 2.01 -2.08
N THR A 15 -9.47 1.19 -1.52
CA THR A 15 -10.84 0.96 -2.01
C THR A 15 -11.65 2.25 -2.02
N LYS A 16 -11.55 3.07 -0.94
CA LYS A 16 -12.20 4.39 -0.89
C LYS A 16 -11.68 5.34 -1.97
N LYS A 17 -10.40 5.28 -2.30
CA LYS A 17 -9.76 6.15 -3.30
C LYS A 17 -9.72 5.55 -4.71
N GLN A 18 -10.17 4.31 -4.89
CA GLN A 18 -10.16 3.57 -6.16
C GLN A 18 -10.91 4.31 -7.27
N LYS A 19 -11.97 5.06 -6.92
CA LYS A 19 -12.72 5.91 -7.85
C LYS A 19 -11.92 7.08 -8.43
N SER A 20 -10.81 7.46 -7.79
CA SER A 20 -9.95 8.58 -8.20
C SER A 20 -8.61 8.11 -8.75
N LYS A 21 -7.98 7.12 -8.11
CA LYS A 21 -6.66 6.60 -8.48
C LYS A 21 -6.58 5.12 -8.18
N SER A 22 -6.03 4.34 -9.12
CA SER A 22 -5.72 2.91 -8.92
C SER A 22 -4.35 2.69 -8.25
N LYS A 23 -3.42 3.65 -8.40
CA LYS A 23 -2.03 3.53 -7.93
C LYS A 23 -1.64 4.67 -6.99
N PHE A 24 -0.89 4.33 -5.96
CA PHE A 24 -0.47 5.22 -4.87
C PHE A 24 1.02 5.09 -4.61
N TYR A 25 1.69 6.19 -4.27
CA TYR A 25 3.10 6.11 -3.92
C TYR A 25 3.30 5.47 -2.55
N PHE A 26 4.48 4.88 -2.33
CA PHE A 26 4.87 4.38 -1.01
C PHE A 26 4.65 5.40 0.12
N ASN A 27 4.96 6.67 -0.17
CA ASN A 27 4.81 7.76 0.79
C ASN A 27 3.35 8.02 1.18
N ASP A 28 2.39 7.68 0.32
CA ASP A 28 0.97 7.78 0.66
C ASP A 28 0.55 6.61 1.55
N LEU A 29 1.04 5.39 1.25
CA LEU A 29 0.79 4.21 2.08
C LEU A 29 1.39 4.36 3.49
N SER A 30 2.61 4.87 3.60
CA SER A 30 3.24 5.09 4.91
C SER A 30 2.48 6.13 5.74
N LYS A 31 1.92 7.17 5.10
CA LYS A 31 1.03 8.15 5.75
C LYS A 31 -0.29 7.53 6.20
N ILE A 32 -0.90 6.66 5.38
CA ILE A 32 -2.14 5.94 5.73
C ILE A 32 -1.92 5.05 6.96
N LEU A 33 -0.79 4.34 6.97
CA LEU A 33 -0.41 3.46 8.07
C LEU A 33 -0.02 4.24 9.34
N GLY A 34 0.30 5.54 9.24
CA GLY A 34 0.75 6.36 10.37
C GLY A 34 2.07 5.90 11.00
N GLU A 35 2.79 5.01 10.32
CA GLU A 35 3.96 4.32 10.85
C GLU A 35 5.26 4.86 10.26
N LYS A 36 6.38 4.59 10.93
CA LYS A 36 7.70 4.93 10.40
C LYS A 36 7.89 4.28 9.02
N PRO A 37 8.53 4.94 8.03
CA PRO A 37 8.70 4.40 6.68
C PRO A 37 9.30 2.99 6.65
N ARG A 38 10.24 2.69 7.57
CA ARG A 38 10.86 1.37 7.69
C ARG A 38 9.87 0.28 8.10
N VAL A 39 8.90 0.61 8.96
CA VAL A 39 7.86 -0.29 9.45
C VAL A 39 6.78 -0.46 8.38
N ALA A 40 6.28 0.65 7.83
CA ALA A 40 5.34 0.64 6.72
C ALA A 40 5.85 -0.19 5.52
N LYS A 41 7.15 -0.11 5.20
CA LYS A 41 7.75 -0.89 4.12
C LYS A 41 7.67 -2.39 4.36
N LYS A 42 7.83 -2.86 5.61
CA LYS A 42 7.67 -4.27 5.94
C LYS A 42 6.23 -4.73 5.72
N PHE A 43 5.25 -3.94 6.18
CA PHE A 43 3.84 -4.23 6.00
C PHE A 43 3.47 -4.31 4.51
N VAL A 44 3.82 -3.28 3.75
CA VAL A 44 3.51 -3.18 2.32
C VAL A 44 4.20 -4.27 1.51
N ASN A 45 5.49 -4.54 1.76
CA ASN A 45 6.19 -5.62 1.06
C ASN A 45 5.52 -6.97 1.30
N LYS A 46 5.12 -7.25 2.54
CA LYS A 46 4.44 -8.49 2.87
C LYS A 46 3.05 -8.57 2.23
N MET A 47 2.32 -7.45 2.13
CA MET A 47 1.08 -7.40 1.34
C MET A 47 1.29 -7.67 -0.15
N VAL A 48 2.44 -7.27 -0.72
CA VAL A 48 2.80 -7.60 -2.11
C VAL A 48 3.16 -9.08 -2.23
N GLU A 49 3.91 -9.64 -1.28
CA GLU A 49 4.23 -11.07 -1.22
C GLU A 49 2.96 -11.94 -1.09
N ASP A 50 1.99 -11.49 -0.29
CA ASP A 50 0.70 -12.14 -0.08
C ASP A 50 -0.28 -11.93 -1.25
N GLY A 51 0.12 -11.17 -2.29
CA GLY A 51 -0.70 -10.88 -3.48
C GLY A 51 -1.87 -9.93 -3.22
N GLN A 52 -1.91 -9.27 -2.06
CA GLN A 52 -2.96 -8.29 -1.72
C GLN A 52 -2.72 -6.93 -2.38
N LEU A 53 -1.47 -6.61 -2.75
CA LEU A 53 -1.10 -5.40 -3.47
C LEU A 53 -0.24 -5.73 -4.68
N GLU A 54 -0.46 -4.99 -5.75
CA GLU A 54 0.45 -4.95 -6.88
C GLU A 54 1.52 -3.87 -6.69
N TYR A 55 2.74 -4.20 -7.10
CA TYR A 55 3.89 -3.31 -7.07
C TYR A 55 4.23 -2.84 -8.47
N TRP A 56 4.49 -1.54 -8.62
CA TRP A 56 5.05 -0.96 -9.83
C TRP A 56 6.26 -0.10 -9.52
N SER A 57 7.29 -0.24 -10.36
CA SER A 57 8.40 0.72 -10.40
C SER A 57 7.97 1.94 -11.21
N SER A 58 8.15 3.14 -10.66
CA SER A 58 7.87 4.41 -11.32
C SER A 58 9.11 5.31 -11.22
N GLY A 59 10.12 5.00 -12.04
CA GLY A 59 11.40 5.73 -12.06
C GLY A 59 12.14 5.63 -10.73
N SER A 60 12.29 6.77 -10.05
CA SER A 60 12.97 6.85 -8.74
C SER A 60 12.08 6.47 -7.55
N THR A 61 10.81 6.14 -7.78
CA THR A 61 9.85 5.80 -6.72
C THR A 61 9.08 4.53 -7.04
N THR A 62 8.32 4.06 -6.06
CA THR A 62 7.53 2.82 -6.12
C THR A 62 6.07 3.14 -5.88
N MET A 63 5.21 2.55 -6.71
CA MET A 63 3.76 2.66 -6.59
C MET A 63 3.14 1.31 -6.23
N TYR A 64 2.00 1.39 -5.56
CA TYR A 64 1.24 0.25 -5.04
C TYR A 64 -0.25 0.49 -5.23
N GLY A 65 -1.02 -0.59 -5.27
CA GLY A 65 -2.43 -0.54 -5.63
C GLY A 65 -3.07 -1.90 -5.48
N LEU A 66 -4.40 -1.93 -5.57
CA LEU A 66 -5.14 -3.18 -5.48
C LEU A 66 -4.94 -3.99 -6.77
N PRO A 67 -4.79 -5.32 -6.67
CA PRO A 67 -4.65 -6.17 -7.84
C PRO A 67 -5.86 -6.04 -8.76
N GLY A 68 -5.62 -5.90 -10.06
CA GLY A 68 -6.67 -5.83 -11.09
C GLY A 68 -7.42 -4.50 -11.18
N THR A 69 -6.79 -3.39 -10.77
CA THR A 69 -7.35 -2.02 -10.87
C THR A 69 -6.81 -1.19 -12.02
#